data_AF-A0A951C468-F1
#
_entry.id   AF-A0A951C468-F1
#
_cell.length_a   1.000
_cell.length_b   1.000
_cell.length_c   1.000
_cell.angle_alpha   90.00
_cell.angle_beta   90.00
_cell.angle_gamma   90.00
#
_symmetry.space_group_name_H-M   'P 1'
#
loop_
_entity.id
_entity.type
_entity.pdbx_description
1 polymer ?
#
loop_
_entity_poly.entity_id
_entity_poly.type
_entity_poly.pdbx_seq_one_letter_code
_entity_poly.pdbx_strand_id
1 'polypeptide(L)'
;MVHVALAVGAALVALAFSLSTFERWLVRRSQHELLWSVALAMFSLAAFALAAGAALGWSHATFRVFYLFGAIANVPFLAAGSISLLGGRRWGDPTTWVVALFAAFAGGVLATVPLTHALPRHELAQGSHVLGVLPRVLAAVASGGGALVVFGGAAYSAVRRRGDRRLLLGNVLIAAGTALLGASGLLNSVFDAMTGFAVTLVIGISVLFSGFLVASGPLRRRRPTLSLVTAMPGGAASRPDHAGERQRR
;
A
#
# COMPACT_ATOMS: atom_id res chain seq x y z
N MET A 1 -10.23 22.08 14.42
CA MET A 1 -11.17 20.98 14.78
C MET A 1 -11.40 20.02 13.62
N VAL A 2 -11.99 20.45 12.49
CA VAL A 2 -12.29 19.54 11.34
C VAL A 2 -11.04 18.85 10.78
N HIS A 3 -9.96 19.59 10.51
CA HIS A 3 -8.70 19.01 10.01
C HIS A 3 -8.07 17.98 10.96
N VAL A 4 -8.27 18.12 12.28
CA VAL A 4 -7.78 17.14 13.28
C VAL A 4 -8.55 15.85 13.12
N ALA A 5 -9.89 15.92 13.07
CA ALA A 5 -10.73 14.75 12.89
C ALA A 5 -10.43 14.03 11.55
N LEU A 6 -10.20 14.77 10.48
CA LEU A 6 -9.80 14.23 9.18
C LEU A 6 -8.42 13.54 9.23
N ALA A 7 -7.44 14.16 9.89
CA ALA A 7 -6.11 13.58 10.07
C ALA A 7 -6.15 12.29 10.92
N VAL A 8 -6.93 12.29 12.01
CA VAL A 8 -7.20 11.07 12.80
C VAL A 8 -7.89 10.01 11.96
N GLY A 9 -8.91 10.39 11.16
CA GLY A 9 -9.58 9.48 10.24
C GLY A 9 -8.62 8.84 9.24
N ALA A 10 -7.74 9.64 8.63
CA ALA A 10 -6.68 9.13 7.75
C ALA A 10 -5.75 8.16 8.47
N ALA A 11 -5.35 8.49 9.72
CA ALA A 11 -4.47 7.65 10.52
C ALA A 11 -5.11 6.29 10.86
N LEU A 12 -6.39 6.29 11.22
CA LEU A 12 -7.14 5.07 11.54
C LEU A 12 -7.39 4.20 10.31
N VAL A 13 -7.74 4.80 9.17
CA VAL A 13 -7.89 4.04 7.91
C VAL A 13 -6.55 3.44 7.49
N ALA A 14 -5.46 4.21 7.56
CA ALA A 14 -4.12 3.70 7.27
C ALA A 14 -3.70 2.57 8.22
N LEU A 15 -4.05 2.68 9.51
CA LEU A 15 -3.77 1.64 10.49
C LEU A 15 -4.56 0.35 10.19
N ALA A 16 -5.86 0.47 9.94
CA ALA A 16 -6.70 -0.66 9.56
C ALA A 16 -6.16 -1.35 8.28
N PHE A 17 -5.71 -0.56 7.31
CA PHE A 17 -5.10 -1.08 6.10
C PHE A 17 -3.74 -1.75 6.36
N SER A 18 -2.89 -1.15 7.21
CA SER A 18 -1.63 -1.75 7.63
C SER A 18 -1.85 -3.13 8.27
N LEU A 19 -2.81 -3.23 9.20
CA LEU A 19 -3.17 -4.48 9.87
C LEU A 19 -3.75 -5.50 8.90
N SER A 20 -4.65 -5.08 8.00
CA SER A 20 -5.22 -5.97 6.97
C SER A 20 -4.14 -6.57 6.06
N THR A 21 -3.13 -5.77 5.72
CA THR A 21 -1.98 -6.25 4.93
C THR A 21 -1.08 -7.15 5.77
N PHE A 22 -0.92 -6.84 7.06
CA PHE A 22 -0.04 -7.57 7.97
C PHE A 22 -0.58 -8.97 8.30
N GLU A 23 -1.90 -9.10 8.50
CA GLU A 23 -2.56 -10.40 8.67
C GLU A 23 -2.28 -11.33 7.47
N ARG A 24 -2.29 -10.79 6.25
CA ARG A 24 -1.95 -11.58 5.05
C ARG A 24 -0.50 -12.01 5.04
N TRP A 25 0.41 -11.12 5.48
CA TRP A 25 1.80 -11.48 5.67
C TRP A 25 1.97 -12.61 6.69
N LEU A 26 1.23 -12.61 7.80
CA LEU A 26 1.33 -13.69 8.79
C LEU A 26 1.01 -15.06 8.18
N VAL A 27 0.06 -15.12 7.24
CA VAL A 27 -0.36 -16.34 6.53
C VAL A 27 0.60 -16.70 5.38
N ARG A 28 0.98 -15.74 4.53
CA ARG A 28 1.71 -16.00 3.27
C ARG A 28 3.22 -15.79 3.38
N ARG A 29 3.67 -15.09 4.40
CA ARG A 29 5.07 -14.69 4.67
C ARG A 29 5.74 -14.01 3.47
N SER A 30 4.97 -13.26 2.69
CA SER A 30 5.48 -12.62 1.49
C SER A 30 6.11 -11.26 1.81
N GLN A 31 7.34 -11.03 1.35
CA GLN A 31 8.12 -9.84 1.72
C GLN A 31 7.43 -8.51 1.35
N HIS A 32 6.73 -8.45 0.21
CA HIS A 32 6.04 -7.24 -0.21
C HIS A 32 4.89 -6.86 0.73
N GLU A 33 4.15 -7.82 1.28
CA GLU A 33 3.09 -7.54 2.26
C GLU A 33 3.66 -6.93 3.54
N LEU A 34 4.80 -7.43 4.04
CA LEU A 34 5.47 -6.84 5.21
C LEU A 34 5.88 -5.39 4.95
N LEU A 35 6.53 -5.12 3.80
CA LEU A 35 7.00 -3.79 3.45
C LEU A 35 5.85 -2.79 3.32
N TRP A 36 4.75 -3.20 2.69
CA TRP A 36 3.55 -2.39 2.59
C TRP A 36 2.90 -2.14 3.96
N SER A 37 2.85 -3.14 4.84
CA SER A 37 2.36 -2.94 6.22
C SER A 37 3.21 -1.93 6.99
N VAL A 38 4.53 -2.02 6.90
CA VAL A 38 5.46 -1.06 7.54
C VAL A 38 5.24 0.35 7.00
N ALA A 39 5.13 0.51 5.68
CA ALA A 39 4.86 1.80 5.07
C ALA A 39 3.51 2.39 5.54
N LEU A 40 2.44 1.60 5.53
CA LEU A 40 1.12 2.03 5.99
C LEU A 40 1.10 2.37 7.50
N ALA A 41 1.88 1.68 8.31
CA ALA A 41 2.05 2.01 9.73
C ALA A 41 2.78 3.36 9.90
N MET A 42 3.83 3.62 9.11
CA MET A 42 4.52 4.90 9.08
C MET A 42 3.59 6.03 8.64
N PHE A 43 2.76 5.80 7.61
CA PHE A 43 1.73 6.76 7.21
C PHE A 43 0.76 7.06 8.36
N SER A 44 0.30 6.03 9.08
CA SER A 44 -0.58 6.20 10.24
C SER A 44 0.08 7.05 11.33
N LEU A 45 1.34 6.76 11.67
CA LEU A 45 2.12 7.56 12.62
C LEU A 45 2.28 9.01 12.17
N ALA A 46 2.56 9.25 10.88
CA ALA A 46 2.66 10.59 10.33
C ALA A 46 1.31 11.34 10.41
N ALA A 47 0.20 10.68 10.11
CA ALA A 47 -1.13 11.27 10.19
C ALA A 47 -1.55 11.57 11.65
N PHE A 48 -1.18 10.72 12.62
CA PHE A 48 -1.35 11.03 14.04
C PHE A 48 -0.46 12.20 14.49
N ALA A 49 0.78 12.27 14.01
CA ALA A 49 1.66 13.41 14.28
C ALA A 49 1.08 14.70 13.69
N LEU A 50 0.52 14.66 12.48
CA LEU A 50 -0.22 15.78 11.89
C LEU A 50 -1.40 16.20 12.78
N ALA A 51 -2.23 15.25 13.22
CA ALA A 51 -3.37 15.53 14.10
C ALA A 51 -2.92 16.17 15.43
N ALA A 52 -1.85 15.65 16.04
CA ALA A 52 -1.28 16.20 17.26
C ALA A 52 -0.72 17.61 17.05
N GLY A 53 0.01 17.85 15.95
CA GLY A 53 0.53 19.17 15.61
C GLY A 53 -0.58 20.20 15.35
N ALA A 54 -1.67 19.76 14.73
CA ALA A 54 -2.84 20.60 14.46
C ALA A 54 -3.69 20.88 15.72
N ALA A 55 -3.75 19.95 16.66
CA ALA A 55 -4.56 20.09 17.88
C ALA A 55 -3.83 20.79 19.03
N LEU A 56 -2.54 20.49 19.21
CA LEU A 56 -1.73 20.90 20.35
C LEU A 56 -0.65 21.94 19.98
N GLY A 57 -0.50 22.22 18.69
CA GLY A 57 0.64 22.97 18.15
C GLY A 57 1.83 22.07 17.81
N TRP A 58 2.68 22.55 16.91
CA TRP A 58 3.83 21.79 16.43
C TRP A 58 4.99 21.81 17.44
N SER A 59 5.43 20.62 17.86
CA SER A 59 6.67 20.42 18.59
C SER A 59 7.77 19.92 17.66
N HIS A 60 9.04 20.04 18.09
CA HIS A 60 10.18 19.50 17.33
C HIS A 60 10.02 18.00 17.07
N ALA A 61 9.57 17.23 18.07
CA ALA A 61 9.38 15.79 17.95
C ALA A 61 8.25 15.45 16.96
N THR A 62 7.09 16.09 17.12
CA THR A 62 5.93 15.86 16.25
C THR A 62 6.23 16.19 14.79
N PHE A 63 6.93 17.30 14.54
CA PHE A 63 7.35 17.68 13.19
C PHE A 63 8.33 16.67 12.59
N ARG A 64 9.32 16.22 13.35
CA ARG A 64 10.31 15.24 12.86
C ARG A 64 9.67 13.89 12.54
N VAL A 65 8.75 13.41 13.37
CA VAL A 65 7.99 12.18 13.12
C VAL A 65 7.15 12.33 11.85
N PHE A 66 6.40 13.43 11.74
CA PHE A 66 5.60 13.74 10.56
C PHE A 66 6.44 13.79 9.28
N TYR A 67 7.58 14.47 9.31
CA TYR A 67 8.42 14.66 8.13
C TYR A 67 9.18 13.39 7.74
N LEU A 68 9.76 12.67 8.70
CA LEU A 68 10.49 11.42 8.45
C LEU A 68 9.58 10.38 7.85
N PHE A 69 8.44 10.13 8.50
CA PHE A 69 7.53 9.08 8.06
C PHE A 69 6.67 9.55 6.89
N GLY A 70 6.18 10.78 6.87
CA GLY A 70 5.33 11.26 5.78
C GLY A 70 6.07 11.54 4.47
N ALA A 71 7.24 12.19 4.54
CA ALA A 71 7.89 12.75 3.35
C ALA A 71 9.16 12.03 2.90
N ILE A 72 9.85 11.31 3.80
CA ILE A 72 11.13 10.68 3.47
C ILE A 72 10.98 9.17 3.32
N ALA A 73 10.56 8.46 4.36
CA ALA A 73 10.78 7.02 4.45
C ALA A 73 9.58 6.19 3.94
N ASN A 74 8.33 6.65 4.10
CA ASN A 74 7.15 5.86 3.73
C ASN A 74 7.10 5.46 2.24
N VAL A 75 7.29 6.42 1.32
CA VAL A 75 7.19 6.15 -0.12
C VAL A 75 8.26 5.15 -0.60
N PRO A 76 9.55 5.25 -0.18
CA PRO A 76 10.54 4.21 -0.43
C PRO A 76 10.14 2.80 0.04
N PHE A 77 9.52 2.64 1.21
CA PHE A 77 9.06 1.33 1.67
C PHE A 77 7.92 0.78 0.79
N LEU A 78 6.98 1.63 0.35
CA LEU A 78 5.96 1.24 -0.65
C LEU A 78 6.61 0.78 -1.96
N ALA A 79 7.58 1.54 -2.45
CA ALA A 79 8.33 1.23 -3.67
C ALA A 79 9.10 -0.09 -3.55
N ALA A 80 9.77 -0.33 -2.41
CA ALA A 80 10.47 -1.58 -2.13
C ALA A 80 9.51 -2.79 -2.14
N GLY A 81 8.30 -2.64 -1.59
CA GLY A 81 7.27 -3.67 -1.68
C GLY A 81 6.86 -3.96 -3.13
N SER A 82 6.67 -2.93 -3.96
CA SER A 82 6.37 -3.08 -5.38
C SER A 82 7.49 -3.77 -6.17
N ILE A 83 8.75 -3.42 -5.90
CA ILE A 83 9.92 -4.08 -6.51
C ILE A 83 9.98 -5.54 -6.06
N SER A 84 9.76 -5.83 -4.78
CA SER A 84 9.74 -7.19 -4.24
C SER A 84 8.65 -8.05 -4.89
N LEU A 85 7.48 -7.46 -5.19
CA LEU A 85 6.38 -8.13 -5.87
C LEU A 85 6.72 -8.48 -7.32
N LEU A 86 7.34 -7.55 -8.06
CA LEU A 86 7.58 -7.71 -9.50
C LEU A 86 8.91 -8.42 -9.82
N GLY A 87 9.95 -8.12 -9.05
CA GLY A 87 11.30 -8.66 -9.23
C GLY A 87 11.61 -9.88 -8.35
N GLY A 88 10.72 -10.26 -7.44
CA GLY A 88 10.94 -11.36 -6.48
C GLY A 88 12.09 -11.08 -5.50
N ARG A 89 12.57 -12.11 -4.80
CA ARG A 89 13.63 -11.99 -3.77
C ARG A 89 14.95 -11.42 -4.32
N ARG A 90 15.30 -11.74 -5.58
CA ARG A 90 16.55 -11.28 -6.21
C ARG A 90 16.71 -9.76 -6.17
N TRP A 91 15.62 -9.02 -6.38
CA TRP A 91 15.63 -7.56 -6.35
C TRP A 91 14.99 -7.01 -5.06
N GLY A 92 14.06 -7.73 -4.44
CA GLY A 92 13.37 -7.29 -3.22
C GLY A 92 14.27 -7.20 -1.99
N ASP A 93 15.10 -8.22 -1.72
CA ASP A 93 16.00 -8.26 -0.55
C ASP A 93 17.00 -7.11 -0.53
N PRO A 94 17.82 -6.90 -1.60
CA PRO A 94 18.77 -5.78 -1.59
C PRO A 94 18.06 -4.42 -1.54
N THR A 95 16.95 -4.23 -2.26
CA THR A 95 16.19 -2.98 -2.21
C THR A 95 15.66 -2.70 -0.81
N THR A 96 15.19 -3.72 -0.09
CA THR A 96 14.72 -3.57 1.29
C THR A 96 15.82 -3.05 2.21
N TRP A 97 17.02 -3.65 2.13
CA TRP A 97 18.16 -3.21 2.92
C TRP A 97 18.59 -1.78 2.59
N VAL A 98 18.66 -1.44 1.30
CA VAL A 98 19.00 -0.08 0.86
C VAL A 98 17.99 0.94 1.39
N VAL A 99 16.69 0.64 1.30
CA VAL A 99 15.64 1.52 1.81
C VAL A 99 15.68 1.64 3.32
N ALA A 100 15.91 0.54 4.05
CA ALA A 100 16.03 0.56 5.51
C ALA A 100 17.25 1.38 5.97
N LEU A 101 18.41 1.20 5.33
CA LEU A 101 19.62 1.98 5.62
C LEU A 101 19.43 3.47 5.29
N PHE A 102 18.80 3.77 4.16
CA PHE A 102 18.45 5.14 3.79
C PHE A 102 17.51 5.79 4.81
N ALA A 103 16.47 5.08 5.25
CA ALA A 103 15.54 5.57 6.26
C ALA A 103 16.22 5.80 7.61
N ALA A 104 17.11 4.90 8.03
CA ALA A 104 17.92 5.06 9.25
C ALA A 104 18.84 6.28 9.16
N PHE A 105 19.54 6.44 8.03
CA PHE A 105 20.38 7.61 7.77
C PHE A 105 19.58 8.91 7.81
N ALA A 106 18.46 8.98 7.10
CA ALA A 106 17.59 10.15 7.10
C ALA A 106 17.02 10.45 8.49
N GLY A 107 16.71 9.42 9.27
CA GLY A 107 16.33 9.55 10.68
C GLY A 107 17.43 10.20 11.52
N GLY A 108 18.68 9.76 11.35
CA GLY A 108 19.84 10.37 12.01
C GLY A 108 20.08 11.83 11.60
N VAL A 109 19.97 12.15 10.31
CA VAL A 109 20.05 13.52 9.81
C VAL A 109 18.96 14.39 10.43
N LEU A 110 17.71 13.92 10.45
CA LEU A 110 16.59 14.69 10.97
C LEU A 110 16.63 14.85 12.49
N ALA A 111 17.22 13.88 13.21
CA ALA A 111 17.45 13.96 14.65
C ALA A 111 18.49 15.03 15.03
N THR A 112 19.45 15.30 14.16
CA THR A 112 20.59 16.19 14.45
C THR A 112 20.42 17.59 13.83
N VAL A 113 19.63 17.73 12.76
CA VAL A 113 19.50 19.02 12.08
C VAL A 113 18.78 20.06 12.98
N PRO A 114 19.32 21.28 13.10
CA PRO A 114 18.63 22.36 13.80
C PRO A 114 17.43 22.83 12.99
N LEU A 115 16.36 23.21 13.69
CA LEU A 115 15.22 23.89 13.07
C LEU A 115 15.54 25.38 12.97
N THR A 116 15.46 25.93 11.76
CA THR A 116 15.92 27.29 11.46
C THR A 116 14.92 28.38 11.86
N HIS A 117 13.65 28.02 11.99
CA HIS A 117 12.55 28.93 12.34
C HIS A 117 11.63 28.30 13.37
N ALA A 118 10.92 29.15 14.12
CA ALA A 118 9.88 28.71 15.04
C ALA A 118 8.78 27.95 14.29
N LEU A 119 8.31 26.85 14.88
CA LEU A 119 7.23 26.07 14.29
C LEU A 119 5.91 26.85 14.37
N PRO A 120 5.11 26.87 13.28
CA PRO A 120 3.82 27.55 13.28
C PRO A 120 2.87 26.90 14.30
N ARG A 121 1.90 27.66 14.81
CA ARG A 121 0.87 27.13 15.73
C ARG A 121 -0.44 26.76 15.04
N HIS A 122 -0.79 27.45 13.96
CA HIS A 122 -2.10 27.35 13.31
C HIS A 122 -2.02 26.96 11.82
N GLU A 123 -0.81 26.68 11.31
CA GLU A 123 -0.56 26.37 9.91
C GLU A 123 0.19 25.04 9.78
N LEU A 124 0.19 24.48 8.57
CA LEU A 124 0.91 23.24 8.30
C LEU A 124 2.41 23.49 8.34
N ALA A 125 3.13 22.77 9.20
CA ALA A 125 4.57 22.91 9.29
C ALA A 125 5.24 22.39 8.01
N GLN A 126 5.85 23.30 7.25
CA GLN A 126 6.49 22.99 5.98
C GLN A 126 8.01 22.90 6.14
N GLY A 127 8.60 21.82 5.61
CA GLY A 127 10.05 21.61 5.66
C GLY A 127 10.87 22.72 5.00
N SER A 128 10.36 23.38 3.95
CA SER A 128 11.01 24.55 3.30
C SER A 128 11.28 25.71 4.25
N HIS A 129 10.43 25.91 5.25
CA HIS A 129 10.54 27.02 6.18
C HIS A 129 11.43 26.68 7.39
N VAL A 130 11.44 25.42 7.82
CA VAL A 130 12.06 25.05 9.12
C VAL A 130 13.27 24.14 9.01
N LEU A 131 13.55 23.57 7.82
CA LEU A 131 14.69 22.67 7.59
C LEU A 131 15.68 23.25 6.58
N GLY A 132 16.96 22.90 6.79
CA GLY A 132 18.01 23.12 5.81
C GLY A 132 17.78 22.36 4.50
N VAL A 133 18.67 22.55 3.53
CA VAL A 133 18.53 21.97 2.18
C VAL A 133 18.57 20.43 2.21
N LEU A 134 19.44 19.84 3.04
CA LEU A 134 19.70 18.39 3.04
C LEU A 134 18.44 17.54 3.32
N PRO A 135 17.69 17.72 4.43
CA PRO A 135 16.46 16.96 4.67
C PRO A 135 15.43 17.07 3.53
N ARG A 136 15.37 18.23 2.88
CA ARG A 136 14.43 18.48 1.78
C ARG A 136 14.82 17.75 0.50
N VAL A 137 16.11 17.72 0.18
CA VAL A 137 16.63 16.95 -0.94
C VAL A 137 16.40 15.46 -0.70
N LEU A 138 16.66 14.97 0.52
CA LEU A 138 16.36 13.57 0.87
C LEU A 138 14.88 13.24 0.67
N ALA A 139 13.97 14.09 1.16
CA ALA A 139 12.54 13.92 0.95
C ALA A 139 12.13 13.93 -0.53
N ALA A 140 12.64 14.90 -1.31
CA ALA A 140 12.31 15.03 -2.72
C ALA A 140 12.79 13.84 -3.55
N VAL A 141 14.03 13.38 -3.34
CA VAL A 141 14.60 12.22 -4.05
C VAL A 141 13.88 10.93 -3.64
N ALA A 142 13.63 10.74 -2.34
CA ALA A 142 12.98 9.54 -1.83
C ALA A 142 11.52 9.43 -2.30
N SER A 143 10.75 10.52 -2.16
CA SER A 143 9.35 10.55 -2.57
C SER A 143 9.21 10.54 -4.09
N GLY A 144 10.00 11.33 -4.81
CA GLY A 144 9.97 11.37 -6.27
C GLY A 144 10.37 10.03 -6.89
N GLY A 145 11.51 9.48 -6.48
CA GLY A 145 11.98 8.18 -6.95
C GLY A 145 11.03 7.03 -6.58
N GLY A 146 10.55 7.02 -5.33
CA GLY A 146 9.60 6.00 -4.88
C GLY A 146 8.26 6.08 -5.63
N ALA A 147 7.74 7.28 -5.88
CA ALA A 147 6.52 7.47 -6.66
C ALA A 147 6.66 6.92 -8.08
N LEU A 148 7.78 7.20 -8.77
CA LEU A 148 8.05 6.66 -10.10
C LEU A 148 8.04 5.13 -10.12
N VAL A 149 8.62 4.49 -9.10
CA VAL A 149 8.62 3.03 -8.96
C VAL A 149 7.19 2.50 -8.75
N VAL A 150 6.39 3.15 -7.90
CA VAL A 150 5.01 2.73 -7.63
C VAL A 150 4.14 2.88 -8.89
N PHE A 151 4.20 4.04 -9.57
CA PHE A 151 3.45 4.26 -10.80
C PHE A 151 3.90 3.33 -11.94
N GLY A 152 5.21 3.17 -12.12
CA GLY A 152 5.77 2.25 -13.11
C GLY A 152 5.38 0.79 -12.84
N GLY A 153 5.43 0.38 -11.56
CA GLY A 153 5.00 -0.95 -11.12
C GLY A 153 3.51 -1.20 -11.35
N ALA A 154 2.65 -0.21 -11.04
CA ALA A 154 1.22 -0.28 -11.29
C ALA A 154 0.89 -0.38 -12.78
N ALA A 155 1.53 0.45 -13.62
CA ALA A 155 1.37 0.43 -15.07
C ALA A 155 1.82 -0.92 -15.67
N TYR A 156 3.00 -1.41 -15.26
CA TYR A 156 3.51 -2.71 -15.68
C TYR A 156 2.56 -3.86 -15.26
N SER A 157 2.06 -3.84 -14.02
CA SER A 157 1.10 -4.83 -13.55
C SER A 157 -0.21 -4.79 -14.33
N ALA A 158 -0.71 -3.59 -14.68
CA ALA A 158 -1.93 -3.44 -15.46
C ALA A 158 -1.77 -4.00 -16.87
N VAL A 159 -0.63 -3.77 -17.52
CA VAL A 159 -0.31 -4.32 -18.86
C VAL A 159 -0.20 -5.85 -18.81
N ARG A 160 0.45 -6.41 -17.79
CA ARG A 160 0.66 -7.86 -17.69
C ARG A 160 -0.62 -8.65 -17.34
N ARG A 161 -1.61 -8.00 -16.70
CA ARG A 161 -2.81 -8.65 -16.15
C ARG A 161 -4.12 -8.14 -16.79
N ARG A 162 -4.08 -7.65 -18.04
CA ARG A 162 -5.23 -7.03 -18.75
C ARG A 162 -6.50 -7.90 -18.88
N GLY A 163 -6.43 -9.21 -18.62
CA GLY A 163 -7.59 -10.11 -18.68
C GLY A 163 -8.46 -10.14 -17.41
N ASP A 164 -7.98 -9.61 -16.28
CA ASP A 164 -8.70 -9.67 -15.01
C ASP A 164 -9.25 -8.27 -14.64
N ARG A 165 -10.55 -8.06 -14.95
CA ARG A 165 -11.26 -6.80 -14.67
C ARG A 165 -11.13 -6.36 -13.22
N ARG A 166 -11.05 -7.30 -12.28
CA ARG A 166 -10.98 -7.01 -10.86
C ARG A 166 -9.59 -6.51 -10.46
N LEU A 167 -8.53 -7.12 -10.98
CA LEU A 167 -7.16 -6.63 -10.79
C LEU A 167 -6.94 -5.28 -11.48
N LEU A 168 -7.56 -5.08 -12.65
CA LEU A 168 -7.54 -3.77 -13.34
C LEU A 168 -8.20 -2.69 -12.50
N LEU A 169 -9.43 -2.91 -12.00
CA LEU A 169 -10.13 -1.97 -11.14
C LEU A 169 -9.36 -1.69 -9.84
N GLY A 170 -8.81 -2.74 -9.20
CA GLY A 170 -7.98 -2.59 -8.01
C GLY A 170 -6.74 -1.74 -8.28
N ASN A 171 -6.02 -1.98 -9.38
CA ASN A 171 -4.84 -1.22 -9.76
C ASN A 171 -5.16 0.24 -10.11
N VAL A 172 -6.30 0.50 -10.77
CA VAL A 172 -6.76 1.87 -11.07
C VAL A 172 -7.07 2.62 -9.78
N LEU A 173 -7.77 2.01 -8.84
CA LEU A 173 -8.06 2.62 -7.54
C LEU A 173 -6.77 2.86 -6.73
N ILE A 174 -5.82 1.93 -6.73
CA ILE A 174 -4.52 2.12 -6.07
C ILE A 174 -3.76 3.27 -6.71
N ALA A 175 -3.71 3.34 -8.05
CA ALA A 175 -3.04 4.42 -8.77
C ALA A 175 -3.71 5.77 -8.51
N ALA A 176 -5.05 5.83 -8.51
CA ALA A 176 -5.81 7.03 -8.19
C ALA A 176 -5.56 7.48 -6.75
N GLY A 177 -5.68 6.59 -5.76
CA GLY A 177 -5.39 6.90 -4.36
C GLY A 177 -3.95 7.39 -4.16
N THR A 178 -2.98 6.75 -4.81
CA THR A 178 -1.56 7.18 -4.76
C THR A 178 -1.37 8.57 -5.38
N ALA A 179 -2.02 8.83 -6.52
CA ALA A 179 -1.98 10.14 -7.17
C ALA A 179 -2.60 11.23 -6.29
N LEU A 180 -3.74 10.96 -5.63
CA LEU A 180 -4.33 11.89 -4.66
C LEU A 180 -3.34 12.19 -3.53
N LEU A 181 -2.77 11.16 -2.90
CA LEU A 181 -1.80 11.34 -1.81
C LEU A 181 -0.58 12.17 -2.24
N GLY A 182 -0.06 11.93 -3.44
CA GLY A 182 1.05 12.70 -4.03
C GLY A 182 0.69 14.13 -4.43
N ALA A 183 -0.58 14.38 -4.79
CA ALA A 183 -1.10 15.69 -5.17
C ALA A 183 -1.52 16.57 -3.98
N SER A 184 -1.34 16.10 -2.74
CA SER A 184 -1.76 16.81 -1.52
C SER A 184 -1.21 18.24 -1.40
N GLY A 185 -0.03 18.53 -1.95
CA GLY A 185 0.53 19.89 -1.98
C GLY A 185 -0.12 20.85 -2.98
N LEU A 186 -0.85 20.34 -3.98
CA LEU A 186 -1.49 21.15 -5.03
C LEU A 186 -2.80 21.79 -4.57
N LEU A 187 -3.46 21.20 -3.57
CA LEU A 187 -4.75 21.67 -3.04
C LEU A 187 -4.60 22.81 -2.01
N ASN A 188 -3.37 23.19 -1.68
CA ASN A 188 -3.06 24.30 -0.78
C ASN A 188 -3.56 25.67 -1.28
N SER A 189 -3.92 25.79 -2.56
CA SER A 189 -4.41 27.03 -3.17
C SER A 189 -5.94 27.18 -3.15
N VAL A 190 -6.68 26.09 -2.92
CA VAL A 190 -8.17 26.08 -2.95
C VAL A 190 -8.77 26.04 -1.54
N PHE A 191 -8.08 25.39 -0.61
CA PHE A 191 -8.44 25.34 0.81
C PHE A 191 -7.33 25.96 1.66
N ASP A 192 -7.63 26.24 2.93
CA ASP A 192 -6.56 26.38 3.94
C ASP A 192 -5.64 25.16 3.88
N ALA A 193 -4.32 25.38 3.87
CA ALA A 193 -3.32 24.37 3.56
C ALA A 193 -3.44 23.14 4.48
N MET A 194 -3.80 23.32 5.75
CA MET A 194 -3.96 22.23 6.69
C MET A 194 -5.20 21.38 6.43
N THR A 195 -6.30 22.04 6.09
CA THR A 195 -7.55 21.36 5.78
C THR A 195 -7.46 20.63 4.45
N GLY A 196 -6.93 21.29 3.40
CA GLY A 196 -6.72 20.67 2.09
C GLY A 196 -5.86 19.42 2.20
N PHE A 197 -4.72 19.51 2.89
CA PHE A 197 -3.84 18.37 3.11
C PHE A 197 -4.54 17.21 3.84
N ALA A 198 -5.25 17.48 4.94
CA ALA A 198 -5.94 16.44 5.70
C ALA A 198 -7.08 15.76 4.91
N VAL A 199 -7.84 16.52 4.12
CA VAL A 199 -8.87 15.98 3.21
C VAL A 199 -8.25 15.05 2.18
N THR A 200 -7.16 15.47 1.54
CA THR A 200 -6.50 14.64 0.53
C THR A 200 -5.92 13.36 1.13
N LEU A 201 -5.38 13.42 2.34
CA LEU A 201 -4.88 12.24 3.04
C LEU A 201 -5.99 11.22 3.28
N VAL A 202 -7.12 11.62 3.88
CA VAL A 202 -8.20 10.68 4.22
C VAL A 202 -8.87 10.10 2.98
N ILE A 203 -9.11 10.93 1.95
CA ILE A 203 -9.70 10.45 0.68
C ILE A 203 -8.70 9.53 -0.03
N GLY A 204 -7.45 9.97 -0.18
CA GLY A 204 -6.40 9.24 -0.88
C GLY A 204 -6.16 7.86 -0.28
N ILE A 205 -6.01 7.76 1.04
CA ILE A 205 -5.79 6.47 1.71
C ILE A 205 -7.03 5.56 1.65
N SER A 206 -8.24 6.12 1.72
CA SER A 206 -9.49 5.34 1.63
C SER A 206 -9.70 4.75 0.24
N VAL A 207 -9.40 5.52 -0.82
CA VAL A 207 -9.44 5.04 -2.21
C VAL A 207 -8.38 3.96 -2.42
N LEU A 208 -7.16 4.18 -1.93
CA LEU A 208 -6.07 3.21 -2.03
C LEU A 208 -6.42 1.90 -1.32
N PHE A 209 -6.98 1.98 -0.11
CA PHE A 209 -7.40 0.80 0.65
C PHE A 209 -8.56 0.06 -0.04
N SER A 210 -9.54 0.79 -0.57
CA SER A 210 -10.63 0.20 -1.36
C SER A 210 -10.09 -0.57 -2.57
N GLY A 211 -9.13 0.00 -3.29
CA GLY A 211 -8.44 -0.67 -4.41
C GLY A 211 -7.73 -1.95 -3.98
N PHE A 212 -7.04 -1.92 -2.83
CA PHE A 212 -6.43 -3.11 -2.25
C PHE A 212 -7.46 -4.20 -1.93
N LEU A 213 -8.60 -3.87 -1.29
CA LEU A 213 -9.66 -4.83 -0.99
C LEU A 213 -10.25 -5.43 -2.27
N VAL A 214 -10.49 -4.60 -3.29
CA VAL A 214 -10.96 -5.04 -4.62
C VAL A 214 -9.95 -5.99 -5.25
N ALA A 215 -8.65 -5.73 -5.19
CA ALA A 215 -7.62 -6.63 -5.73
C ALA A 215 -7.46 -7.93 -4.90
N SER A 216 -7.83 -7.91 -3.61
CA SER A 216 -7.41 -8.93 -2.63
C SER A 216 -8.47 -9.92 -2.16
N GLY A 217 -9.75 -9.59 -2.27
CA GLY A 217 -10.87 -10.52 -2.05
C GLY A 217 -10.79 -11.89 -2.76
N PRO A 218 -11.67 -12.83 -2.39
CA PRO A 218 -11.55 -14.25 -2.75
C PRO A 218 -11.51 -14.44 -4.26
N LEU A 219 -10.57 -15.24 -4.75
CA LEU A 219 -10.70 -15.84 -6.07
C LEU A 219 -12.08 -16.52 -6.07
N ARG A 220 -13.01 -16.09 -6.92
CA ARG A 220 -14.14 -16.97 -7.28
C ARG A 220 -13.48 -18.26 -7.70
N ARG A 221 -13.58 -19.31 -6.87
CA ARG A 221 -13.22 -20.67 -7.27
C ARG A 221 -13.87 -20.81 -8.64
N ARG A 222 -13.07 -20.95 -9.71
CA ARG A 222 -13.60 -21.48 -10.96
C ARG A 222 -14.30 -22.75 -10.49
N ARG A 223 -15.64 -22.78 -10.55
CA ARG A 223 -16.35 -24.04 -10.39
C ARG A 223 -15.64 -24.95 -11.38
N PRO A 224 -15.02 -26.07 -10.96
CA PRO A 224 -14.61 -27.06 -11.93
C PRO A 224 -15.88 -27.30 -12.73
N THR A 225 -15.83 -26.97 -14.02
CA THR A 225 -16.85 -27.39 -14.95
C THR A 225 -16.80 -28.89 -14.81
N LEU A 226 -17.68 -29.45 -13.97
CA LEU A 226 -18.06 -30.84 -14.06
C LEU A 226 -18.62 -30.92 -15.47
N SER A 227 -17.75 -31.20 -16.44
CA SER A 227 -18.14 -31.99 -17.58
C SER A 227 -18.71 -33.24 -16.93
N LEU A 228 -20.02 -33.20 -16.71
CA LEU A 228 -20.86 -34.38 -16.76
C LEU A 228 -20.45 -35.06 -18.07
N VAL A 229 -19.47 -35.94 -17.95
CA VAL A 229 -19.46 -37.17 -18.72
C VAL A 229 -20.79 -37.79 -18.37
N THR A 230 -21.81 -37.39 -19.11
CA THR A 230 -23.02 -38.16 -19.29
C THR A 230 -22.53 -39.42 -19.99
N ALA A 231 -22.02 -40.36 -19.20
CA ALA A 231 -21.87 -41.73 -19.60
C ALA A 231 -23.28 -42.17 -19.99
N MET A 232 -23.54 -42.17 -21.28
CA MET A 232 -24.67 -42.84 -21.89
C MET A 232 -24.69 -44.28 -21.37
N PRO A 233 -25.70 -44.74 -20.63
CA PRO A 233 -25.88 -46.16 -20.39
C PRO A 233 -26.47 -46.74 -21.68
N GLY A 234 -25.59 -47.21 -22.57
CA GLY A 234 -25.97 -48.10 -23.64
C GLY A 234 -26.29 -49.48 -23.07
N GLY A 235 -27.49 -49.98 -23.38
CA GLY A 235 -27.78 -51.42 -23.42
C GLY A 235 -28.41 -52.02 -22.16
N ALA A 236 -29.75 -51.98 -22.11
CA ALA A 236 -30.52 -52.97 -21.38
C ALA A 236 -30.77 -54.18 -22.29
N ALA A 237 -30.43 -55.40 -21.84
CA ALA A 237 -31.18 -56.65 -22.09
C ALA A 237 -30.51 -57.89 -21.42
N SER A 238 -31.11 -58.32 -20.30
CA SER A 238 -31.47 -59.71 -19.89
C SER A 238 -30.50 -60.91 -20.04
N ARG A 239 -30.19 -61.51 -18.85
CA ARG A 239 -29.82 -62.92 -18.46
C ARG A 239 -30.72 -64.03 -19.09
N PRO A 240 -30.50 -65.38 -18.90
CA PRO A 240 -29.64 -66.13 -17.94
C PRO A 240 -28.88 -67.39 -18.45
N ASP A 241 -28.18 -68.04 -17.51
CA ASP A 241 -27.54 -69.37 -17.45
C ASP A 241 -28.05 -70.51 -18.35
N HIS A 242 -27.09 -71.29 -18.88
CA HIS A 242 -27.18 -72.75 -18.91
C HIS A 242 -25.86 -73.39 -18.47
N ALA A 243 -25.94 -74.12 -17.35
CA ALA A 243 -25.00 -75.15 -16.95
C ALA A 243 -25.05 -76.35 -17.92
N GLY A 244 -23.92 -77.03 -18.14
CA GLY A 244 -23.94 -78.40 -18.67
C GLY A 244 -22.74 -78.84 -19.50
N GLU A 245 -21.86 -79.61 -18.86
CA GLU A 245 -21.21 -80.83 -19.37
C GLU A 245 -20.02 -80.80 -20.37
N ARG A 246 -18.92 -81.40 -19.86
CA ARG A 246 -18.02 -82.40 -20.51
C ARG A 246 -17.22 -81.89 -21.74
N GLN A 247 -15.90 -82.07 -21.85
CA GLN A 247 -15.19 -83.35 -21.87
C GLN A 247 -13.66 -83.11 -21.95
N ARG A 248 -12.92 -83.90 -21.16
CA ARG A 248 -11.54 -84.40 -21.32
C ARG A 248 -10.77 -83.97 -22.59
N ARG A 249 -9.54 -83.47 -22.39
CA ARG A 249 -8.30 -84.12 -22.85
C ARG A 249 -7.11 -83.60 -22.06
#